data_AF-A0AAD8RK18-F1
#
_entry.id   AF-A0AAD8RK18-F1
#
_cell.length_a   1.000
_cell.length_b   1.000
_cell.length_c   1.000
_cell.angle_alpha   90.00
_cell.angle_beta   90.00
_cell.angle_gamma   90.00
#
_symmetry.space_group_name_H-M   'P 1'
#
loop_
_entity.id
_entity.type
_entity.pdbx_description
1 polymer ?
#
loop_
_entity_poly.entity_id
_entity_poly.type
_entity_poly.pdbx_seq_one_letter_code
_entity_poly.pdbx_strand_id
1 'polypeptide(L)'
;MAVSAIITDRDRLTTSSAEQVKIMKYRNNEATIQGFESKGFSKEQSENLLTKSVEIAHEAREMFLKQQSDQSTPMHRSILVAASIGSYGAYLADGSEYSGDYSEAGTLEFLKDFHRRRLQVLAEARPDLIAFETIPN
;
A
#
# COMPACT_ATOMS: atom_id res chain seq x y z
N MET A 1 -2.78 -13.48 8.81
CA MET A 1 -2.42 -12.36 7.91
C MET A 1 -1.53 -11.41 8.71
N ALA A 2 -0.21 -11.44 8.49
CA ALA A 2 0.70 -10.54 9.19
C ALA A 2 0.77 -9.23 8.41
N VAL A 3 0.03 -8.21 8.84
CA VAL A 3 0.19 -6.85 8.33
C VAL A 3 1.51 -6.32 8.92
N SER A 4 2.62 -6.58 8.24
CA SER A 4 3.89 -5.91 8.57
C SER A 4 3.80 -4.50 8.00
N ALA A 5 3.41 -3.56 8.85
CA ALA A 5 3.57 -2.15 8.54
C ALA A 5 5.06 -1.81 8.68
N ILE A 6 5.71 -1.59 7.54
CA ILE A 6 7.10 -1.15 7.50
C ILE A 6 7.07 0.36 7.49
N ILE A 7 7.40 0.93 8.63
CA ILE A 7 7.83 2.32 8.70
C ILE A 7 9.14 2.40 7.92
N THR A 8 9.10 2.91 6.70
CA THR A 8 10.30 3.06 5.90
C THR A 8 10.89 4.44 6.18
N ASP A 9 11.96 4.47 6.96
CA ASP A 9 12.87 5.61 7.01
C ASP A 9 13.91 5.39 5.89
N ARG A 10 13.66 5.92 4.69
CA ARG A 10 14.67 5.93 3.63
C ARG A 10 15.12 7.37 3.41
N ASP A 11 16.36 7.60 3.84
CA ASP A 11 17.13 8.83 3.90
C ASP A 11 16.92 9.88 2.78
N ARG A 12 16.95 11.14 3.22
CA ARG A 12 17.40 12.35 2.49
C ARG A 12 16.73 12.60 1.12
N LEU A 13 15.57 13.26 1.16
CA LEU A 13 15.28 14.30 0.17
C LEU A 13 15.88 15.61 0.70
N THR A 14 16.95 16.07 0.05
CA THR A 14 17.65 17.32 0.33
C THR A 14 16.72 18.52 0.15
N THR A 15 16.43 19.26 1.22
CA THR A 15 16.60 20.73 1.36
C THR A 15 15.82 21.28 2.57
N SER A 16 16.51 22.12 3.36
CA SER A 16 16.01 23.29 4.10
C SER A 16 14.59 23.25 4.70
N SER A 17 14.50 23.25 6.05
CA SER A 17 13.37 23.74 6.87
C SER A 17 11.96 23.14 6.68
N ALA A 18 11.78 22.07 5.92
CA ALA A 18 10.46 21.46 5.72
C ALA A 18 10.14 20.35 6.74
N GLU A 19 8.91 20.34 7.22
CA GLU A 19 8.28 19.30 8.05
C GLU A 19 8.64 17.91 7.53
N GLN A 20 9.31 17.09 8.36
CA GLN A 20 9.70 15.75 7.94
C GLN A 20 8.47 14.84 7.95
N VAL A 21 7.98 14.47 6.78
CA VAL A 21 6.83 13.56 6.62
C VAL A 21 7.30 12.11 6.69
N LYS A 22 6.68 11.32 7.57
CA LYS A 22 7.02 9.89 7.76
C LYS A 22 5.91 9.02 7.17
N ILE A 23 6.25 8.16 6.22
CA ILE A 23 5.26 7.33 5.52
C ILE A 23 5.25 5.92 6.12
N MET A 24 4.09 5.51 6.64
CA MET A 24 3.82 4.14 7.03
C MET A 24 3.25 3.39 5.82
N LYS A 25 4.04 2.44 5.33
CA LYS A 25 3.67 1.59 4.21
C LYS A 25 3.47 0.17 4.71
N TYR A 26 2.42 -0.49 4.25
CA TYR A 26 2.22 -1.92 4.51
C TYR A 26 2.26 -2.69 3.19
N ARG A 27 2.76 -3.93 3.22
CA ARG A 27 2.96 -4.75 2.01
C ARG A 27 1.62 -5.22 1.45
N ASN A 28 1.07 -4.41 0.56
CA ASN A 28 -0.15 -4.72 -0.22
C ASN A 28 0.15 -4.87 -1.72
N ASN A 29 1.43 -4.87 -2.11
CA ASN A 29 1.90 -5.05 -3.48
C ASN A 29 1.28 -6.29 -4.13
N GLU A 30 1.33 -7.43 -3.43
CA GLU A 30 0.85 -8.74 -3.89
C GLU A 30 -0.61 -9.03 -3.49
N ALA A 31 -1.20 -8.21 -2.61
CA ALA A 31 -2.58 -8.36 -2.17
C ALA A 31 -3.53 -7.77 -3.21
N THR A 32 -4.12 -8.66 -4.01
CA THR A 32 -5.09 -8.36 -5.06
C THR A 32 -6.40 -9.10 -4.77
N ILE A 33 -7.52 -8.58 -5.27
CA ILE A 33 -8.82 -9.24 -5.13
C ILE A 33 -8.73 -10.63 -5.78
N GLN A 34 -8.20 -10.69 -6.99
CA GLN A 34 -8.00 -11.92 -7.76
C GLN A 34 -7.06 -12.90 -7.05
N GLY A 35 -6.00 -12.42 -6.39
CA GLY A 35 -5.08 -13.25 -5.62
C GLY A 35 -5.66 -13.79 -4.31
N PHE A 36 -6.68 -13.15 -3.76
CA PHE A 36 -7.46 -13.69 -2.64
C PHE A 36 -8.55 -14.66 -3.13
N GLU A 37 -9.22 -14.34 -4.23
CA GLU A 37 -10.21 -15.23 -4.85
C GLU A 37 -9.59 -16.58 -5.26
N SER A 38 -8.36 -16.57 -5.81
CA SER A 38 -7.62 -17.80 -6.13
C SER A 38 -7.27 -18.65 -4.91
N LYS A 39 -7.30 -18.05 -3.70
CA LYS A 39 -7.09 -18.73 -2.41
C LYS A 39 -8.39 -19.13 -1.72
N GLY A 40 -9.54 -18.97 -2.39
CA GLY A 40 -10.86 -19.42 -1.90
C GLY A 40 -11.65 -18.37 -1.11
N PHE A 41 -11.20 -17.11 -1.10
CA PHE A 41 -11.99 -16.01 -0.52
C PHE A 41 -13.06 -15.54 -1.52
N SER A 42 -14.21 -15.09 -1.02
CA SER A 42 -15.17 -14.38 -1.85
C SER A 42 -14.61 -12.99 -2.23
N LYS A 43 -15.17 -12.39 -3.28
CA LYS A 43 -14.89 -10.99 -3.62
C LYS A 43 -15.08 -10.05 -2.43
N GLU A 44 -16.20 -10.17 -1.73
CA GLU A 44 -16.51 -9.35 -0.55
C GLU A 44 -15.48 -9.53 0.56
N GLN A 45 -15.08 -10.77 0.86
CA GLN A 45 -14.03 -11.04 1.84
C GLN A 45 -12.70 -10.41 1.41
N SER A 46 -12.36 -10.50 0.14
CA SER A 46 -11.13 -9.94 -0.44
C SER A 46 -11.10 -8.41 -0.32
N GLU A 47 -12.22 -7.75 -0.62
CA GLU A 47 -12.38 -6.30 -0.44
C GLU A 47 -12.30 -5.89 1.03
N ASN A 48 -12.95 -6.65 1.93
CA ASN A 48 -12.89 -6.41 3.37
C ASN A 48 -11.46 -6.52 3.93
N LEU A 49 -10.65 -7.47 3.43
CA LEU A 49 -9.24 -7.59 3.82
C LEU A 49 -8.41 -6.37 3.39
N LEU A 50 -8.68 -5.81 2.20
CA LEU A 50 -8.04 -4.58 1.73
C LEU A 50 -8.43 -3.39 2.61
N THR A 51 -9.73 -3.22 2.92
CA THR A 51 -10.19 -2.16 3.83
C THR A 51 -9.54 -2.32 5.21
N LYS A 52 -9.54 -3.54 5.75
CA LYS A 52 -8.97 -3.82 7.08
C LYS A 52 -7.48 -3.52 7.16
N SER A 53 -6.75 -3.68 6.06
CA SER A 53 -5.33 -3.35 6.00
C SER A 53 -5.06 -1.85 6.21
N VAL A 54 -5.92 -0.97 5.69
CA VAL A 54 -5.83 0.49 5.88
C VAL A 54 -6.22 0.85 7.31
N GLU A 55 -7.28 0.24 7.85
CA GLU A 55 -7.70 0.44 9.24
C GLU A 55 -6.58 0.11 10.23
N ILE A 56 -5.90 -1.02 10.06
CA ILE A 56 -4.78 -1.43 10.91
C ILE A 56 -3.62 -0.42 10.81
N ALA A 57 -3.35 0.13 9.62
CA ALA A 57 -2.32 1.15 9.45
C ALA A 57 -2.67 2.46 10.17
N HIS A 58 -3.94 2.87 10.13
CA HIS A 58 -4.43 4.00 10.93
C HIS A 58 -4.31 3.73 12.43
N GLU A 59 -4.77 2.58 12.90
CA GLU A 59 -4.65 2.17 14.31
C GLU A 59 -3.18 2.22 14.78
N ALA A 60 -2.26 1.72 13.97
CA ALA A 60 -0.84 1.74 14.28
C ALA A 60 -0.24 3.15 14.30
N ARG A 61 -0.68 4.06 13.39
CA ARG A 61 -0.32 5.48 13.43
C ARG A 61 -0.79 6.11 14.74
N GLU A 62 -2.04 5.92 15.11
CA GLU A 62 -2.61 6.49 16.34
C GLU A 62 -1.89 5.97 17.60
N MET A 63 -1.56 4.68 17.65
CA MET A 63 -0.78 4.10 18.74
C MET A 63 0.62 4.73 18.84
N PHE A 64 1.30 4.92 17.71
CA PHE A 64 2.61 5.55 17.67
C PHE A 64 2.56 7.01 18.14
N LEU A 65 1.56 7.78 17.70
CA LEU A 65 1.40 9.18 18.09
C LEU A 65 1.11 9.32 19.60
N LYS A 66 0.27 8.44 20.17
CA LYS A 66 0.02 8.40 21.63
C LYS A 66 1.28 8.09 22.44
N GLN A 67 2.10 7.15 21.98
CA GLN A 67 3.36 6.84 22.65
C GLN A 67 4.37 8.00 22.60
N GLN A 68 4.32 8.82 21.56
CA GLN A 68 5.20 10.00 21.44
C GLN A 68 4.75 11.20 22.26
N SER A 69 3.44 11.40 22.46
CA SER A 69 2.97 12.51 23.32
C SER A 69 3.45 12.39 24.77
N ASP A 70 3.77 11.17 25.21
CA ASP A 70 4.31 10.89 26.55
C ASP A 70 5.84 11.14 26.65
N GLN A 71 6.51 11.41 25.52
CA GLN A 71 7.93 11.74 25.49
C GLN A 71 8.16 13.26 25.47
N SER A 72 9.17 13.72 26.22
CA SER A 72 9.48 15.14 26.44
C SER A 72 10.04 15.89 25.23
N THR A 73 10.13 15.25 24.06
CA THR A 73 10.59 15.84 22.80
C THR A 73 9.49 15.77 21.73
N PRO A 74 8.85 16.90 21.37
CA PRO A 74 7.81 16.91 20.35
C PRO A 74 8.40 16.58 18.97
N MET A 75 8.03 15.44 18.40
CA MET A 75 8.34 15.15 17.01
C MET A 75 7.37 15.92 16.11
N HIS A 76 7.84 16.98 15.47
CA HIS A 76 7.08 17.77 14.47
C HIS A 76 7.00 17.04 13.11
N ARG A 77 6.69 15.73 13.12
CA ARG A 77 6.65 14.92 11.90
C ARG A 77 5.25 14.38 11.68
N SER A 78 4.59 14.85 10.63
CA SER A 78 3.33 14.28 10.17
C SER A 78 3.55 12.84 9.70
N ILE A 79 2.78 11.89 10.24
CA ILE A 79 2.84 10.49 9.83
C ILE A 79 1.69 10.22 8.87
N LEU A 80 2.01 9.76 7.67
CA LEU A 80 1.02 9.44 6.64
C LEU A 80 0.89 7.93 6.45
N VAL A 81 -0.33 7.46 6.21
CA VAL A 81 -0.68 6.09 5.84
C VAL A 81 -0.76 6.01 4.31
N ALA A 82 0.07 5.14 3.73
CA ALA A 82 0.09 4.89 2.29
C ALA A 82 -0.47 3.51 1.96
N ALA A 83 -1.56 3.47 1.18
CA ALA A 83 -2.04 2.22 0.60
C ALA A 83 -1.20 1.87 -0.63
N SER A 84 -0.55 0.70 -0.60
CA SER A 84 0.35 0.29 -1.67
C SER A 84 -0.34 -0.56 -2.73
N ILE A 85 0.00 -0.33 -4.00
CA ILE A 85 -0.53 -1.00 -5.18
C ILE A 85 0.66 -1.45 -6.04
N GLY A 86 0.94 -2.75 -6.06
CA GLY A 86 1.95 -3.36 -6.93
C GLY A 86 1.49 -3.52 -8.38
N SER A 87 2.42 -3.76 -9.31
CA SER A 87 2.12 -4.07 -10.72
C SER A 87 1.33 -5.37 -10.91
N TYR A 88 0.82 -5.57 -12.11
CA TYR A 88 0.24 -6.86 -12.52
C TYR A 88 1.24 -8.02 -12.38
N GLY A 89 2.52 -7.80 -12.64
CA GLY A 89 3.53 -8.84 -12.48
C GLY A 89 3.68 -9.35 -11.05
N ALA A 90 3.48 -8.49 -10.05
CA ALA A 90 3.50 -8.90 -8.65
C ALA A 90 2.35 -9.87 -8.32
N TYR A 91 1.25 -9.82 -9.07
CA TYR A 91 0.17 -10.81 -8.97
C TYR A 91 0.54 -12.14 -9.64
N LEU A 92 1.27 -12.11 -10.77
CA LEU A 92 1.69 -13.32 -11.48
C LEU A 92 2.70 -14.15 -10.67
N ALA A 93 3.48 -13.51 -9.79
CA ALA A 93 4.48 -14.14 -8.94
C ALA A 93 5.51 -14.98 -9.73
N ASP A 94 5.82 -14.53 -10.95
CA ASP A 94 6.76 -15.16 -11.89
C ASP A 94 8.02 -14.31 -12.14
N GLY A 95 8.15 -13.18 -11.45
CA GLY A 95 9.25 -12.22 -11.62
C GLY A 95 8.98 -11.15 -12.68
N SER A 96 7.83 -11.17 -13.35
CA SER A 96 7.45 -10.14 -14.33
C SER A 96 7.24 -8.76 -13.71
N GLU A 97 7.19 -8.65 -12.37
CA GLU A 97 7.22 -7.35 -11.69
C GLU A 97 8.51 -6.54 -11.95
N TYR A 98 9.56 -7.16 -12.51
CA TYR A 98 10.80 -6.48 -12.90
C TYR A 98 11.02 -6.39 -14.41
N SER A 99 10.42 -7.29 -15.21
CA SER A 99 10.59 -7.30 -16.67
C SER A 99 9.54 -6.47 -17.40
N GLY A 100 8.32 -6.37 -16.86
CA GLY A 100 7.19 -5.74 -17.56
C GLY A 100 6.67 -6.54 -18.76
N ASP A 101 7.16 -7.76 -18.96
CA ASP A 101 6.68 -8.66 -20.01
C ASP A 101 5.47 -9.46 -19.49
N TYR A 102 4.28 -8.95 -19.77
CA TYR A 102 3.01 -9.50 -19.27
C TYR A 102 2.30 -10.42 -20.28
N SER A 103 2.94 -10.80 -21.39
CA SER A 103 2.34 -11.57 -22.49
C SER A 103 1.00 -10.95 -23.00
N GLU A 104 0.09 -11.74 -23.57
CA GLU A 104 -1.20 -11.31 -24.19
C GLU A 104 -2.14 -10.51 -23.28
N ALA A 105 -1.85 -10.40 -21.97
CA ALA A 105 -2.55 -9.54 -21.02
C ALA A 105 -2.17 -8.05 -21.12
N GLY A 106 -1.16 -7.69 -21.92
CA GLY A 106 -0.53 -6.35 -21.95
C GLY A 106 -1.32 -5.19 -22.57
N THR A 107 -2.64 -5.27 -22.74
CA THR A 107 -3.39 -4.08 -23.16
C THR A 107 -3.56 -3.11 -22.00
N LEU A 108 -3.47 -1.81 -22.28
CA LEU A 108 -3.68 -0.76 -21.27
C LEU A 108 -5.05 -0.89 -20.58
N GLU A 109 -6.09 -1.29 -21.32
CA GLU A 109 -7.44 -1.47 -20.77
C GLU A 109 -7.51 -2.66 -19.80
N PHE A 110 -6.86 -3.78 -20.11
CA PHE A 110 -6.76 -4.89 -19.18
C PHE A 110 -6.09 -4.47 -17.86
N LEU A 111 -4.97 -3.75 -17.92
CA LEU A 111 -4.27 -3.29 -16.72
C LEU A 111 -5.12 -2.32 -15.89
N LYS A 112 -5.85 -1.40 -16.55
CA LYS A 112 -6.81 -0.54 -15.86
C LYS A 112 -7.89 -1.35 -15.18
N ASP A 113 -8.50 -2.31 -15.88
CA ASP A 113 -9.57 -3.15 -15.35
C ASP A 113 -9.10 -3.99 -14.17
N PHE A 114 -7.91 -4.56 -14.26
CA PHE A 114 -7.27 -5.33 -13.20
C PHE A 114 -7.11 -4.52 -11.91
N HIS A 115 -6.65 -3.26 -12.01
CA HIS A 115 -6.41 -2.41 -10.83
C HIS A 115 -7.64 -1.65 -10.35
N ARG A 116 -8.65 -1.40 -11.20
CA ARG A 116 -9.75 -0.46 -10.91
C ARG A 116 -10.46 -0.74 -9.60
N ARG A 117 -10.88 -1.99 -9.36
CA ARG A 117 -11.66 -2.30 -8.16
C ARG A 117 -10.81 -2.24 -6.89
N ARG A 118 -9.56 -2.74 -6.94
CA ARG A 118 -8.61 -2.61 -5.81
C ARG A 118 -8.39 -1.13 -5.46
N LEU A 119 -8.21 -0.28 -6.47
CA LEU A 119 -8.01 1.15 -6.28
C LEU A 119 -9.24 1.81 -5.62
N GLN A 120 -10.45 1.49 -6.08
CA GLN A 120 -11.69 2.00 -5.49
C GLN A 120 -11.82 1.63 -4.02
N VAL A 121 -11.63 0.35 -3.67
CA VAL A 121 -11.75 -0.14 -2.29
C VAL A 121 -10.72 0.53 -1.38
N LEU A 122 -9.47 0.64 -1.83
CA LEU A 122 -8.42 1.32 -1.06
C LEU A 122 -8.70 2.83 -0.93
N ALA A 123 -9.23 3.49 -1.97
CA ALA A 123 -9.60 4.90 -1.89
C ALA A 123 -10.79 5.13 -0.94
N GLU A 124 -11.79 4.25 -0.95
CA GLU A 124 -12.93 4.27 -0.04
C GLU A 124 -12.50 4.07 1.43
N ALA A 125 -11.43 3.30 1.67
CA ALA A 125 -10.81 3.11 2.99
C ALA A 125 -9.97 4.31 3.47
N ARG A 126 -9.81 5.36 2.65
CA ARG A 126 -9.20 6.66 2.99
C ARG A 126 -7.79 6.58 3.62
N PRO A 127 -6.79 6.03 2.92
CA PRO A 127 -5.40 6.31 3.23
C PRO A 127 -5.10 7.80 2.96
N ASP A 128 -3.98 8.31 3.50
CA ASP A 128 -3.53 9.67 3.20
C ASP A 128 -2.99 9.78 1.76
N LEU A 129 -2.45 8.68 1.23
CA LEU A 129 -1.97 8.58 -0.15
C LEU A 129 -2.05 7.14 -0.70
N ILE A 130 -2.03 7.03 -2.03
CA ILE A 130 -1.93 5.76 -2.74
C ILE A 130 -0.57 5.70 -3.42
N ALA A 131 0.19 4.65 -3.13
CA ALA A 131 1.53 4.44 -3.69
C ALA A 131 1.47 3.32 -4.73
N PHE A 132 1.67 3.67 -6.00
CA PHE A 132 1.94 2.69 -7.05
C PHE A 132 3.42 2.30 -6.98
N GLU A 133 3.69 1.01 -6.78
CA GLU A 133 5.05 0.52 -6.58
C GLU A 133 5.41 -0.65 -7.49
N THR A 134 6.71 -0.84 -7.71
CA THR A 134 7.23 -1.95 -8.51
C THR A 134 6.56 -2.02 -9.88
N ILE A 135 6.54 -0.87 -10.57
CA ILE A 135 6.00 -0.69 -11.92
C ILE A 135 7.18 -0.74 -12.90
N PRO A 136 7.39 -1.87 -13.60
CA PRO A 136 8.51 -2.03 -14.53
C PRO A 136 8.28 -1.33 -15.89
N ASN A 137 7.04 -0.95 -16.22
CA ASN A 137 6.63 -0.24 -17.43
C ASN A 137 5.34 0.56 -17.17
#